data_AF-A0AAI8CMN4-F1
#
_entry.id   AF-A0AAI8CMN4-F1
#
_cell.length_a   1.000
_cell.length_b   1.000
_cell.length_c   1.000
_cell.angle_alpha   90.00
_cell.angle_beta   90.00
_cell.angle_gamma   90.00
#
_symmetry.space_group_name_H-M   'P 1'
#
loop_
_entity.id
_entity.type
_entity.pdbx_description
1 polymer ?
#
loop_
_entity_poly.entity_id
_entity_poly.type
_entity_poly.pdbx_seq_one_letter_code
_entity_poly.pdbx_strand_id
1 'polypeptide(L)'
;MTLLSVLMLLFTYKYVKAIKDAPLVTIEGLRGNYVLNGSVYNNQRPLDVGRYVVFGESVLRLYGNRVRVVKIPRFEVEVIWEK
;
A
#
# COMPACT_ATOMS: atom_id res chain seq x y z
N MET A 1 10.79 35.07 -14.58
CA MET A 1 9.50 34.49 -14.99
C MET A 1 9.63 33.05 -15.47
N THR A 2 10.43 32.77 -16.50
CA THR A 2 10.62 31.41 -17.07
C THR A 2 11.11 30.36 -16.07
N LEU A 3 12.06 30.70 -15.21
CA LEU A 3 12.61 29.78 -14.21
C LEU A 3 11.55 29.27 -13.21
N LEU A 4 10.63 30.16 -12.80
CA LEU A 4 9.55 29.83 -11.86
C LEU A 4 8.55 28.86 -12.50
N SER A 5 8.25 29.06 -13.78
CA SER A 5 7.35 28.19 -14.55
C SER A 5 7.92 26.78 -14.71
N VAL A 6 9.23 26.65 -14.99
CA VAL A 6 9.90 25.34 -15.10
C VAL A 6 9.94 24.63 -13.74
N LEU A 7 10.20 25.36 -12.65
CA LEU A 7 10.18 24.80 -11.29
C LEU A 7 8.79 24.27 -10.91
N MET A 8 7.74 25.06 -11.17
CA MET A 8 6.35 24.64 -10.95
C MET A 8 6.03 23.37 -11.74
N LEU A 9 6.42 23.31 -13.02
CA LEU A 9 6.17 22.15 -13.87
C LEU A 9 6.85 20.88 -13.34
N LEU A 10 8.10 20.99 -12.87
CA LEU A 10 8.82 19.88 -12.22
C LEU A 10 8.15 19.43 -10.93
N PHE A 11 7.63 20.38 -10.14
CA PHE A 11 6.92 20.09 -8.91
C PHE A 11 5.61 19.37 -9.19
N THR A 12 4.81 19.87 -10.14
CA THR A 12 3.56 19.24 -10.57
C THR A 12 3.82 17.84 -11.12
N TYR A 13 4.84 17.67 -11.96
CA TYR A 13 5.21 16.36 -12.49
C TYR A 13 5.58 15.36 -11.38
N LYS A 14 6.44 15.76 -10.44
CA LYS A 14 6.80 14.92 -9.29
C LYS A 14 5.59 14.57 -8.43
N TYR A 15 4.72 15.54 -8.16
CA TYR A 15 3.54 15.35 -7.34
C TYR A 15 2.53 14.40 -7.99
N VAL A 16 2.22 14.60 -9.28
CA VAL A 16 1.33 13.71 -10.04
C VAL A 16 1.91 12.31 -10.14
N LYS A 17 3.23 12.18 -10.36
CA LYS A 17 3.90 10.88 -10.38
C LYS A 17 3.77 10.17 -9.03
N ALA A 18 4.00 10.87 -7.92
CA ALA A 18 3.86 10.30 -6.58
C ALA A 18 2.43 9.83 -6.28
N ILE A 19 1.41 10.54 -6.78
CA ILE A 19 0.01 10.12 -6.64
C ILE A 19 -0.28 8.87 -7.48
N LYS A 20 0.20 8.84 -8.73
CA LYS A 20 -0.01 7.70 -9.64
C LYS A 20 0.69 6.43 -9.17
N ASP A 21 1.87 6.57 -8.56
CA ASP A 21 2.69 5.47 -8.08
C ASP A 21 2.39 5.11 -6.60
N ALA A 22 1.40 5.77 -5.97
CA ALA A 22 1.06 5.49 -4.58
C ALA A 22 0.46 4.09 -4.43
N PRO A 23 0.94 3.29 -3.47
CA PRO A 23 0.45 1.93 -3.29
C PRO A 23 -1.01 1.93 -2.86
N LEU A 24 -1.75 1.06 -3.51
CA LEU A 24 -3.18 0.87 -3.37
C LEU A 24 -3.58 0.44 -1.96
N VAL A 25 -2.89 -0.58 -1.47
CA VAL A 25 -3.03 -1.12 -0.14
C VAL A 25 -1.63 -1.41 0.38
N THR A 26 -1.40 -1.20 1.66
CA THR A 26 -0.20 -1.65 2.33
C THR A 26 -0.59 -2.57 3.48
N ILE A 27 0.24 -3.56 3.76
CA ILE A 27 0.07 -4.51 4.84
C ILE A 27 1.24 -4.42 5.81
N GLU A 28 0.94 -4.51 7.10
CA GLU A 28 1.91 -4.49 8.19
C GLU A 28 1.49 -5.53 9.25
N GLY A 29 2.45 -6.28 9.80
CA GLY A 29 2.16 -7.25 10.86
C GLY A 29 1.88 -6.52 12.18
N LEU A 30 0.80 -6.89 12.88
CA LEU A 30 0.41 -6.23 14.13
C LEU A 30 1.43 -6.46 15.25
N ARG A 31 2.17 -7.56 15.18
CA ARG A 31 3.27 -7.95 16.10
C ARG A 31 4.62 -8.01 15.38
N GLY A 32 4.78 -7.23 14.30
CA GLY A 32 5.98 -7.18 13.47
C GLY A 32 5.95 -8.17 12.30
N ASN A 33 5.84 -9.48 12.59
CA ASN A 33 5.93 -10.50 11.55
C ASN A 33 4.55 -10.93 11.01
N TYR A 34 4.47 -11.14 9.69
CA TYR A 34 3.32 -11.73 9.00
C TYR A 34 3.79 -12.59 7.83
N VAL A 35 2.95 -13.52 7.40
CA VAL A 35 3.22 -14.34 6.20
C VAL A 35 2.26 -13.91 5.10
N LEU A 36 2.80 -13.61 3.92
CA LEU A 36 2.05 -13.25 2.73
C LEU A 36 2.44 -14.22 1.61
N ASN A 37 1.46 -14.99 1.10
CA ASN A 37 1.66 -16.00 0.05
C ASN A 37 2.82 -16.97 0.36
N GLY A 38 2.94 -17.38 1.63
CA GLY A 38 3.98 -18.31 2.09
C GLY A 38 5.34 -17.67 2.40
N SER A 39 5.53 -16.38 2.13
CA SER A 39 6.78 -15.64 2.45
C SER A 39 6.63 -14.83 3.74
N VAL A 40 7.62 -14.87 4.61
CA VAL A 40 7.63 -14.12 5.87
C VAL A 40 8.13 -12.70 5.64
N TYR A 41 7.42 -11.73 6.19
CA TYR A 41 7.77 -10.31 6.16
C TYR A 41 7.67 -9.72 7.56
N ASN A 42 8.55 -8.75 7.83
CA ASN A 42 8.64 -8.02 9.10
C ASN A 42 8.41 -6.51 8.96
N ASN A 43 8.23 -6.02 7.72
CA ASN A 43 8.10 -4.62 7.40
C ASN A 43 6.79 -4.36 6.65
N GLN A 44 6.36 -3.10 6.63
CA GLN A 44 5.24 -2.66 5.80
C GLN A 44 5.53 -2.95 4.33
N ARG A 45 4.58 -3.57 3.63
CA ARG A 45 4.72 -3.90 2.21
C ARG A 45 3.52 -3.41 1.41
N PRO A 46 3.72 -2.79 0.24
CA PRO A 46 2.63 -2.51 -0.68
C PRO A 46 2.08 -3.81 -1.29
N LEU A 47 0.76 -3.85 -1.47
CA LEU A 47 0.03 -4.90 -2.16
C LEU A 47 -0.46 -4.35 -3.50
N ASP A 48 -0.07 -5.02 -4.57
CA ASP A 48 -0.60 -4.78 -5.91
C ASP A 48 -1.98 -5.42 -6.07
N VAL A 49 -2.67 -5.12 -7.18
CA VAL A 49 -3.96 -5.73 -7.51
C VAL A 49 -3.80 -7.26 -7.62
N GLY A 50 -4.63 -8.01 -6.89
CA GLY A 50 -4.53 -9.47 -6.84
C GLY A 50 -5.06 -10.09 -5.56
N ARG A 51 -4.90 -11.41 -5.45
CA ARG A 51 -5.30 -12.21 -4.28
C ARG A 51 -4.08 -12.60 -3.45
N TYR A 52 -4.23 -12.46 -2.15
CA TYR A 52 -3.18 -12.75 -1.18
C TYR A 52 -3.74 -13.57 -0.02
N VAL A 53 -3.01 -14.61 0.36
CA VAL A 53 -3.27 -15.35 1.59
C VAL A 53 -2.33 -14.83 2.66
N VAL A 54 -2.91 -14.28 3.72
CA VAL A 54 -2.18 -13.73 4.85
C VAL A 54 -2.31 -14.66 6.05
N PHE A 55 -1.19 -14.93 6.71
CA PHE A 55 -1.17 -15.55 8.03
C PHE A 55 -0.57 -14.60 9.07
N GLY A 56 -1.22 -14.53 10.23
CA GLY A 56 -0.90 -13.62 11.33
C GLY A 56 -1.80 -12.39 11.40
N GLU A 57 -1.87 -11.82 12.60
CA GLU A 57 -2.59 -10.56 12.84
C GLU A 57 -1.90 -9.42 12.07
N SER A 58 -2.66 -8.64 11.30
CA SER A 58 -2.10 -7.62 10.42
C SER A 58 -3.01 -6.40 10.25
N VAL A 59 -2.39 -5.28 9.94
CA VAL A 59 -3.01 -3.99 9.67
C VAL A 59 -2.92 -3.74 8.17
N LEU A 60 -4.06 -3.56 7.53
CA LEU A 60 -4.18 -3.15 6.14
C LEU A 60 -4.45 -1.65 6.10
N ARG A 61 -3.61 -0.86 5.44
CA ARG A 61 -3.88 0.55 5.16
C ARG A 61 -4.17 0.72 3.68
N LEU A 62 -5.39 1.16 3.36
CA LEU A 62 -5.81 1.46 1.99
C LEU A 62 -5.48 2.90 1.63
N TYR A 63 -5.33 3.15 0.33
CA TYR A 63 -5.29 4.48 -0.24
C TYR A 63 -6.49 5.32 0.24
N GLY A 64 -6.25 6.60 0.55
CA GLY A 64 -7.25 7.46 1.20
C GLY A 64 -7.31 7.33 2.74
N ASN A 65 -6.23 6.85 3.37
CA ASN A 65 -6.02 6.83 4.82
C ASN A 65 -7.00 5.93 5.61
N ARG A 66 -7.64 4.96 4.92
CA ARG A 66 -8.51 3.98 5.58
C ARG A 66 -7.66 2.86 6.17
N VAL A 67 -7.83 2.58 7.45
CA VAL A 67 -7.07 1.52 8.15
C VAL A 67 -8.03 0.43 8.58
N ARG A 68 -7.71 -0.81 8.25
CA ARG A 68 -8.46 -2.00 8.66
C ARG A 68 -7.54 -2.94 9.43
N VAL A 69 -7.90 -3.21 10.68
CA VAL A 69 -7.15 -4.12 11.55
C VAL A 69 -7.79 -5.50 11.49
N VAL A 70 -7.01 -6.52 11.14
CA VAL A 70 -7.47 -7.90 11.03
C VAL A 70 -6.74 -8.76 12.06
N LYS A 71 -7.48 -9.27 13.05
CA LYS A 71 -6.95 -10.11 14.15
C LYS A 71 -7.16 -11.61 13.93
N ILE A 72 -7.40 -12.01 12.69
CA ILE A 72 -7.67 -13.42 12.33
C ILE A 72 -6.33 -14.06 11.97
N PRO A 73 -5.99 -15.26 12.47
CA PRO A 73 -4.69 -15.89 12.23
C PRO A 73 -4.45 -16.30 10.77
N ARG A 74 -5.50 -16.46 9.97
CA ARG A 74 -5.43 -16.72 8.52
C ARG A 74 -6.60 -16.07 7.82
N PHE A 75 -6.34 -15.31 6.76
CA PHE A 75 -7.39 -14.71 5.93
C PHE A 75 -6.92 -14.50 4.50
N GLU A 76 -7.88 -14.35 3.59
CA GLU A 76 -7.64 -14.01 2.20
C GLU A 76 -7.98 -12.54 1.96
N VAL A 77 -7.13 -11.84 1.21
CA VAL A 77 -7.31 -10.44 0.80
C VAL A 77 -7.33 -10.39 -0.70
N GLU A 78 -8.38 -9.82 -1.26
CA GLU A 78 -8.46 -9.49 -2.67
C GLU A 78 -8.35 -7.97 -2.81
N VAL A 79 -7.30 -7.50 -3.49
CA VAL A 79 -7.10 -6.09 -3.83
C VAL A 79 -7.61 -5.89 -5.25
N ILE A 80 -8.68 -5.11 -5.38
CA ILE A 80 -9.33 -4.79 -6.66
C ILE A 80 -9.21 -3.28 -6.89
N TRP A 81 -8.86 -2.89 -8.12
CA TRP A 81 -8.99 -1.50 -8.55
C TRP A 81 -10.33 -1.35 -9.28
N GLU A 82 -11.32 -0.75 -8.62
CA GLU A 82 -12.52 -0.28 -9.31
C GLU A 82 -12.14 0.96 -10.13
N LYS A 83 -12.46 0.89 -11.42
CA LYS A 83 -12.09 1.90 -12.42
C LYS A 83 -13.15 2.98 -12.51
#